data_AF-A0A8S1QEL2-F1
#
_entry.id   AF-A0A8S1QEL2-F1
#
_cell.length_a   1.000
_cell.length_b   1.000
_cell.length_c   1.000
_cell.angle_alpha   90.00
_cell.angle_beta   90.00
_cell.angle_gamma   90.00
#
_symmetry.space_group_name_H-M   'P 1'
#
loop_
_entity.id
_entity.type
_entity.pdbx_description
1 polymer ?
#
loop_
_entity_poly.entity_id
_entity_poly.type
_entity_poly.pdbx_seq_one_letter_code
_entity_poly.pdbx_strand_id
1 'polypeptide(L)'
;MKQDRNLSRSRRSPSPQLKIKKAHRGKQKKNRHSQSSSFKTNSQSHEKQPHFPEEGKLLNFIKELEAEKEKQVFSLKLSHFHLEDVQSILTINDDMNHSQMRRQQQYSQYYHQEFQQSLINENVYLGNCLLHQKISQSLRAKMIDWMIEVLGNYSETTSDATFFRSVSIMDYYLQKSITSYSDNHLHLIGITSMFIATKIEDIYHIPLSDFVTRVSHNKYTASKIKAMEQSILETLNFEITFPTTLDFLHNIFYQCFSLNDNPNIQNILETSTYILKMCLHDYSMTSFNSYTLASSSFIYSIADYIKQNYSQNQDLIINQFNNKIVQISQIELIELNLCQNKLEDLINTFKIKYPELHNLDRFS
;
A
#
# COMPACT_ATOMS: atom_id res chain seq x y z
N MET A 1 59.14 1.18 -3.63
CA MET A 1 59.65 2.42 -4.27
C MET A 1 58.70 2.85 -5.39
N LYS A 2 58.77 4.10 -5.87
CA LYS A 2 57.96 4.61 -6.99
C LYS A 2 58.69 4.47 -8.33
N GLN A 3 57.96 4.08 -9.39
CA GLN A 3 58.00 4.60 -10.77
C GLN A 3 57.10 3.66 -11.62
N ASP A 4 56.06 4.03 -12.37
CA ASP A 4 55.53 5.26 -13.00
C ASP A 4 55.60 5.18 -14.55
N ARG A 5 54.47 5.55 -15.19
CA ARG A 5 54.24 5.93 -16.60
C ARG A 5 53.74 4.93 -17.68
N ASN A 6 52.85 5.53 -18.49
CA ASN A 6 52.52 5.27 -19.90
C ASN A 6 51.60 4.09 -20.28
N LEU A 7 50.31 4.42 -20.46
CA LEU A 7 49.63 4.26 -21.76
C LEU A 7 48.54 5.34 -21.94
N SER A 8 48.09 5.59 -23.17
CA SER A 8 47.60 6.94 -23.56
C SER A 8 46.19 7.02 -24.15
N ARG A 9 45.44 8.02 -23.66
CA ARG A 9 44.44 8.87 -24.36
C ARG A 9 43.42 8.20 -25.32
N SER A 10 42.15 8.31 -24.90
CA SER A 10 41.03 8.84 -25.70
C SER A 10 40.51 8.05 -26.93
N ARG A 11 39.23 7.67 -26.84
CA ARG A 11 38.16 8.25 -27.69
C ARG A 11 36.79 8.16 -26.99
N ARG A 12 36.06 9.28 -26.96
CA ARG A 12 34.61 9.31 -26.64
C ARG A 12 33.82 9.21 -27.95
N SER A 13 32.76 8.42 -27.98
CA SER A 13 31.73 8.45 -29.04
C SER A 13 30.55 9.36 -28.64
N PRO A 14 29.84 10.01 -29.58
CA PRO A 14 28.93 11.12 -29.25
C PRO A 14 27.43 10.74 -29.33
N SER A 15 26.61 11.43 -28.53
CA SER A 15 25.15 11.36 -28.58
C SER A 15 24.57 12.01 -29.87
N PRO A 16 23.47 11.49 -30.45
CA PRO A 16 22.82 12.12 -31.60
C PRO A 16 22.15 13.47 -31.25
N GLN A 17 22.38 14.50 -32.08
CA GLN A 17 21.67 15.79 -31.98
C GLN A 17 20.57 15.88 -33.05
N LEU A 18 19.30 16.00 -32.63
CA LEU A 18 18.21 16.35 -33.54
C LEU A 18 18.23 17.85 -33.85
N LYS A 19 18.44 18.21 -35.13
CA LYS A 19 18.50 19.60 -35.59
C LYS A 19 17.14 20.12 -36.06
N ILE A 20 16.75 21.26 -35.52
CA ILE A 20 15.61 22.07 -35.96
C ILE A 20 15.78 22.50 -37.43
N LYS A 21 14.74 22.33 -38.26
CA LYS A 21 14.58 23.08 -39.52
C LYS A 21 13.44 24.09 -39.38
N LYS A 22 13.67 25.31 -39.84
CA LYS A 22 12.67 26.39 -39.90
C LYS A 22 11.92 26.36 -41.24
N ALA A 23 10.66 26.76 -41.23
CA ALA A 23 9.95 27.25 -42.41
C ALA A 23 9.34 28.65 -42.12
N HIS A 24 9.38 29.51 -43.13
CA HIS A 24 8.72 30.82 -43.23
C HIS A 24 7.52 30.65 -44.21
N ARG A 25 6.51 31.54 -44.37
CA ARG A 25 6.25 32.92 -43.90
C ARG A 25 4.75 33.26 -44.14
N GLY A 26 4.20 34.25 -43.42
CA GLY A 26 2.94 34.96 -43.76
C GLY A 26 1.96 35.02 -42.58
N LYS A 27 1.57 36.16 -41.96
CA LYS A 27 0.94 37.43 -42.43
C LYS A 27 -0.53 37.21 -42.86
N GLN A 28 -1.55 37.94 -42.37
CA GLN A 28 -1.63 39.30 -41.77
C GLN A 28 -2.66 39.46 -40.61
N LYS A 29 -2.60 40.61 -39.89
CA LYS A 29 -3.66 41.55 -39.36
C LYS A 29 -5.12 41.04 -39.26
N LYS A 30 -6.01 41.41 -38.32
CA LYS A 30 -6.21 42.54 -37.34
C LYS A 30 -7.08 41.99 -36.16
N ASN A 31 -7.58 42.66 -35.11
CA ASN A 31 -7.58 44.01 -34.47
C ASN A 31 -7.26 43.76 -32.95
N ARG A 32 -7.33 44.60 -31.88
CA ARG A 32 -7.89 45.92 -31.46
C ARG A 32 -9.39 46.02 -31.10
N HIS A 33 -9.72 45.72 -29.83
CA HIS A 33 -10.27 46.64 -28.80
C HIS A 33 -9.97 45.99 -27.41
N SER A 34 -9.57 46.62 -26.31
CA SER A 34 -9.56 48.00 -25.78
C SER A 34 -10.81 48.45 -25.00
N GLN A 35 -10.86 48.17 -23.70
CA GLN A 35 -11.41 49.08 -22.68
C GLN A 35 -10.85 48.77 -21.29
N SER A 36 -11.00 49.70 -20.34
CA SER A 36 -10.20 49.79 -19.11
C SER A 36 -10.96 50.39 -17.93
N SER A 37 -10.95 49.71 -16.78
CA SER A 37 -11.29 50.23 -15.44
C SER A 37 -11.11 49.10 -14.41
N SER A 38 -10.85 49.37 -13.12
CA SER A 38 -10.21 50.53 -12.48
C SER A 38 -9.70 50.10 -11.10
N PHE A 39 -8.65 50.74 -10.59
CA PHE A 39 -8.16 50.46 -9.22
C PHE A 39 -9.12 51.03 -8.17
N LYS A 40 -9.46 50.21 -7.17
CA LYS A 40 -9.73 50.69 -5.80
C LYS A 40 -9.04 49.77 -4.79
N THR A 41 -8.11 50.34 -4.04
CA THR A 41 -7.55 49.75 -2.82
C THR A 41 -8.60 49.76 -1.71
N ASN A 42 -8.66 48.70 -0.90
CA ASN A 42 -9.17 48.82 0.47
C ASN A 42 -8.39 47.86 1.37
N SER A 43 -7.70 48.43 2.36
CA SER A 43 -6.91 47.70 3.35
C SER A 43 -7.76 47.41 4.58
N GLN A 44 -7.98 46.13 4.90
CA GLN A 44 -8.46 45.72 6.21
C GLN A 44 -7.81 44.40 6.62
N SER A 45 -7.02 44.46 7.69
CA SER A 45 -6.35 43.31 8.29
C SER A 45 -7.29 42.56 9.23
N HIS A 46 -7.65 41.33 8.86
CA HIS A 46 -8.24 40.36 9.78
C HIS A 46 -7.44 39.07 9.71
N GLU A 47 -6.82 38.70 10.82
CA GLU A 47 -6.27 37.36 11.00
C GLU A 47 -7.43 36.35 10.92
N LYS A 48 -7.28 35.33 10.09
CA LYS A 48 -8.21 34.21 10.00
C LYS A 48 -7.47 32.91 10.25
N GLN A 49 -8.09 32.04 11.05
CA GLN A 49 -7.66 30.68 11.27
C GLN A 49 -7.61 29.90 9.93
N PRO A 50 -6.77 28.86 9.81
CA PRO A 50 -6.59 28.15 8.55
C PRO A 50 -7.87 27.42 8.12
N HIS A 51 -8.56 28.01 7.14
CA HIS A 51 -9.72 27.41 6.50
C HIS A 51 -9.25 26.32 5.53
N PHE A 52 -9.83 25.12 5.64
CA PHE A 52 -9.64 24.08 4.64
C PHE A 52 -10.33 24.50 3.32
N PRO A 53 -9.74 24.23 2.14
CA PRO A 53 -10.35 24.58 0.86
C PRO A 53 -11.54 23.65 0.55
N GLU A 54 -12.63 24.21 0.03
CA GLU A 54 -13.85 23.47 -0.26
C GLU A 54 -13.72 22.60 -1.52
N GLU A 55 -14.14 21.34 -1.40
CA GLU A 55 -14.25 20.38 -2.50
C GLU A 55 -15.51 20.64 -3.37
N GLY A 56 -15.72 19.83 -4.42
CA GLY A 56 -17.06 19.72 -5.05
C GLY A 56 -17.23 20.27 -6.47
N LYS A 57 -16.18 20.28 -7.32
CA LYS A 57 -16.34 20.53 -8.77
C LYS A 57 -15.88 19.42 -9.71
N LEU A 58 -14.82 18.67 -9.39
CA LEU A 58 -14.57 17.37 -10.04
C LEU A 58 -15.46 16.27 -9.43
N LEU A 59 -15.59 16.27 -8.09
CA LEU A 59 -16.28 15.22 -7.34
C LEU A 59 -17.71 14.94 -7.82
N ASN A 60 -18.45 15.98 -8.24
CA ASN A 60 -19.83 15.81 -8.70
C ASN A 60 -19.91 15.20 -10.10
N PHE A 61 -19.03 15.61 -11.01
CA PHE A 61 -18.98 15.08 -12.38
C PHE A 61 -18.48 13.62 -12.43
N ILE A 62 -17.68 13.23 -11.44
CA ILE A 62 -17.24 11.84 -11.24
C ILE A 62 -18.40 11.02 -10.64
N LYS A 63 -19.08 11.51 -9.59
CA LYS A 63 -20.23 10.84 -8.96
C LYS A 63 -21.39 10.55 -9.93
N GLU A 64 -21.68 11.45 -10.88
CA GLU A 64 -22.71 11.20 -11.91
C GLU A 64 -22.35 10.06 -12.87
N LEU A 65 -21.06 9.74 -13.05
CA LEU A 65 -20.59 8.62 -13.88
C LEU A 65 -20.35 7.32 -13.10
N GLU A 66 -20.17 7.41 -11.78
CA GLU A 66 -20.04 6.25 -10.88
C GLU A 66 -21.40 5.64 -10.53
N ALA A 67 -22.42 6.47 -10.23
CA ALA A 67 -23.71 6.04 -9.72
C ALA A 67 -24.53 5.13 -10.68
N GLU A 68 -24.25 5.14 -11.98
CA GLU A 68 -24.84 4.19 -12.94
C GLU A 68 -24.16 2.81 -12.94
N LYS A 69 -22.89 2.71 -12.49
CA LYS A 69 -22.17 1.44 -12.33
C LYS A 69 -22.42 0.80 -10.97
N GLU A 70 -22.46 1.59 -9.90
CA GLU A 70 -22.54 1.12 -8.51
C GLU A 70 -23.73 0.17 -8.25
N LYS A 71 -24.86 0.37 -8.96
CA LYS A 71 -26.08 -0.44 -8.81
C LYS A 71 -25.97 -1.90 -9.29
N GLN A 72 -24.89 -2.30 -9.96
CA GLN A 72 -24.63 -3.71 -10.33
C GLN A 72 -23.54 -4.37 -9.47
N VAL A 73 -22.72 -3.60 -8.74
CA VAL A 73 -21.58 -4.15 -7.97
C VAL A 73 -22.05 -4.83 -6.67
N PHE A 74 -23.09 -4.31 -6.05
CA PHE A 74 -23.50 -4.63 -4.67
C PHE A 74 -24.07 -6.05 -4.42
N SER A 75 -24.02 -6.94 -5.42
CA SER A 75 -24.44 -8.34 -5.29
C SER A 75 -23.49 -9.36 -5.93
N LEU A 76 -22.34 -8.94 -6.49
CA LEU A 76 -21.53 -9.78 -7.38
C LEU A 76 -20.14 -10.20 -6.87
N LYS A 77 -19.55 -9.59 -5.82
CA LYS A 77 -18.24 -10.01 -5.27
C LYS A 77 -18.28 -11.28 -4.38
N LEU A 78 -19.46 -11.79 -3.97
CA LEU A 78 -19.57 -12.92 -3.02
C LEU A 78 -20.48 -14.09 -3.46
N SER A 79 -21.11 -14.00 -4.64
CA SER A 79 -22.30 -14.82 -4.99
C SER A 79 -22.05 -15.90 -6.06
N HIS A 80 -20.82 -16.07 -6.53
CA HIS A 80 -20.47 -16.88 -7.69
C HIS A 80 -19.42 -17.96 -7.36
N PHE A 81 -19.80 -18.91 -6.50
CA PHE A 81 -19.01 -20.11 -6.20
C PHE A 81 -19.73 -21.38 -6.69
N HIS A 82 -19.00 -22.27 -7.37
CA HIS A 82 -19.48 -23.61 -7.72
C HIS A 82 -18.75 -24.67 -6.88
N LEU A 83 -19.50 -25.67 -6.40
CA LEU A 83 -19.10 -26.57 -5.31
C LEU A 83 -18.09 -27.67 -5.69
N GLU A 84 -17.79 -27.87 -6.98
CA GLU A 84 -17.08 -29.07 -7.46
C GLU A 84 -15.54 -28.95 -7.41
N ASP A 85 -14.97 -27.74 -7.55
CA ASP A 85 -13.51 -27.54 -7.54
C ASP A 85 -12.85 -27.95 -6.20
N VAL A 86 -13.55 -27.73 -5.10
CA VAL A 86 -12.92 -27.54 -3.79
C VAL A 86 -12.50 -28.86 -3.12
N GLN A 87 -13.02 -30.00 -3.57
CA GLN A 87 -12.50 -31.32 -3.17
C GLN A 87 -11.08 -31.61 -3.68
N SER A 88 -10.67 -31.01 -4.81
CA SER A 88 -9.31 -31.15 -5.35
C SER A 88 -8.32 -30.11 -4.82
N ILE A 89 -8.84 -28.98 -4.31
CA ILE A 89 -8.07 -27.88 -3.72
C ILE A 89 -7.66 -28.19 -2.27
N LEU A 90 -8.55 -28.82 -1.49
CA LEU A 90 -8.29 -29.12 -0.08
C LEU A 90 -7.59 -30.47 0.16
N THR A 91 -7.49 -31.33 -0.85
CA THR A 91 -6.49 -32.41 -0.83
C THR A 91 -5.10 -31.78 -0.89
N ILE A 92 -4.39 -31.79 0.25
CA ILE A 92 -2.93 -31.61 0.28
C ILE A 92 -2.35 -32.76 -0.53
N ASN A 93 -2.10 -32.52 -1.82
CA ASN A 93 -1.61 -33.52 -2.75
C ASN A 93 -0.11 -33.76 -2.57
N ASP A 94 0.21 -34.42 -1.45
CA ASP A 94 1.43 -35.19 -1.25
C ASP A 94 1.41 -36.47 -2.14
N ASP A 95 1.05 -36.33 -3.43
CA ASP A 95 1.07 -37.40 -4.42
C ASP A 95 2.52 -37.64 -4.86
N MET A 96 3.25 -38.26 -3.94
CA MET A 96 4.71 -38.28 -3.85
C MET A 96 5.41 -39.12 -4.94
N ASN A 97 4.73 -39.46 -6.03
CA ASN A 97 5.16 -40.51 -6.95
C ASN A 97 6.25 -40.10 -7.97
N HIS A 98 6.45 -38.81 -8.27
CA HIS A 98 7.46 -38.35 -9.24
C HIS A 98 8.77 -37.83 -8.61
N SER A 99 9.90 -38.48 -8.94
CA SER A 99 11.26 -38.14 -8.44
C SER A 99 11.85 -36.83 -8.98
N GLN A 100 11.22 -36.22 -9.99
CA GLN A 100 11.51 -34.87 -10.46
C GLN A 100 10.71 -33.83 -9.65
N MET A 101 9.39 -34.06 -9.47
CA MET A 101 8.52 -33.22 -8.62
C MET A 101 9.07 -33.10 -7.21
N ARG A 102 9.49 -34.20 -6.57
CA ARG A 102 10.10 -34.17 -5.23
C ARG A 102 11.36 -33.30 -5.15
N ARG A 103 12.17 -33.22 -6.21
CA ARG A 103 13.34 -32.32 -6.26
C ARG A 103 12.95 -30.87 -6.46
N GLN A 104 11.96 -30.60 -7.31
CA GLN A 104 11.44 -29.24 -7.52
C GLN A 104 10.76 -28.71 -6.24
N GLN A 105 10.00 -29.55 -5.54
CA GLN A 105 9.45 -29.26 -4.21
C GLN A 105 10.54 -29.03 -3.17
N GLN A 106 11.60 -29.86 -3.13
CA GLN A 106 12.74 -29.62 -2.23
C GLN A 106 13.44 -28.28 -2.50
N TYR A 107 13.72 -27.94 -3.77
CA TYR A 107 14.31 -26.64 -4.10
C TYR A 107 13.38 -25.47 -3.73
N SER A 108 12.07 -25.58 -4.00
CA SER A 108 11.06 -24.61 -3.56
C SER A 108 11.05 -24.48 -2.03
N GLN A 109 11.02 -25.58 -1.27
CA GLN A 109 11.04 -25.58 0.19
C GLN A 109 12.29 -24.91 0.76
N TYR A 110 13.50 -25.21 0.25
CA TYR A 110 14.71 -24.53 0.69
C TYR A 110 14.69 -23.03 0.35
N TYR A 111 14.25 -22.66 -0.86
CA TYR A 111 14.18 -21.25 -1.27
C TYR A 111 13.13 -20.45 -0.46
N HIS A 112 12.00 -21.06 -0.12
CA HIS A 112 10.99 -20.45 0.77
C HIS A 112 11.49 -20.36 2.22
N GLN A 113 12.28 -21.33 2.71
CA GLN A 113 12.91 -21.26 4.02
C GLN A 113 13.94 -20.12 4.09
N GLU A 114 14.85 -20.01 3.11
CA GLU A 114 15.82 -18.90 3.04
C GLU A 114 15.13 -17.54 2.89
N PHE A 115 14.11 -17.45 2.01
CA PHE A 115 13.31 -16.23 1.84
C PHE A 115 12.59 -15.83 3.14
N GLN A 116 11.92 -16.77 3.81
CA GLN A 116 11.27 -16.51 5.09
C GLN A 116 12.27 -16.09 6.19
N GLN A 117 13.48 -16.66 6.22
CA GLN A 117 14.51 -16.21 7.15
C GLN A 117 14.97 -14.79 6.81
N SER A 118 15.10 -14.40 5.54
CA SER A 118 15.31 -12.99 5.15
C SER A 118 14.16 -12.10 5.65
N LEU A 119 12.90 -12.50 5.43
CA LEU A 119 11.73 -11.76 5.92
C LEU A 119 11.72 -11.60 7.46
N ILE A 120 12.17 -12.60 8.21
CA ILE A 120 12.26 -12.53 9.67
C ILE A 120 13.43 -11.65 10.13
N ASN A 121 14.60 -11.77 9.48
CA ASN A 121 15.82 -11.04 9.84
C ASN A 121 15.75 -9.54 9.51
N GLU A 122 15.07 -9.18 8.42
CA GLU A 122 14.88 -7.80 7.97
C GLU A 122 13.63 -7.14 8.58
N ASN A 123 12.84 -7.89 9.37
CA ASN A 123 11.56 -7.44 9.92
C ASN A 123 11.69 -6.20 10.81
N VAL A 124 10.79 -5.24 10.63
CA VAL A 124 10.73 -3.99 11.38
C VAL A 124 9.49 -3.97 12.26
N TYR A 125 9.69 -3.83 13.58
CA TYR A 125 8.59 -3.56 14.50
C TYR A 125 8.06 -2.14 14.30
N LEU A 126 6.91 -1.98 13.64
CA LEU A 126 6.27 -0.68 13.37
C LEU A 126 5.43 -0.15 14.55
N GLY A 127 5.24 -0.95 15.60
CA GLY A 127 4.38 -0.59 16.72
C GLY A 127 4.87 0.62 17.50
N ASN A 128 3.91 1.30 18.14
CA ASN A 128 4.13 2.53 18.90
C ASN A 128 4.73 3.71 18.08
N CYS A 129 4.55 3.75 16.75
CA CYS A 129 5.12 4.80 15.87
C CYS A 129 4.80 6.25 16.28
N LEU A 130 3.67 6.49 16.95
CA LEU A 130 3.27 7.81 17.45
C LEU A 130 3.78 8.17 18.86
N LEU A 131 4.53 7.30 19.57
CA LEU A 131 4.89 7.46 20.99
C LEU A 131 5.63 8.76 21.33
N HIS A 132 6.41 9.29 20.39
CA HIS A 132 7.17 10.54 20.54
C HIS A 132 6.59 11.69 19.69
N GLN A 133 5.43 11.47 19.07
CA GLN A 133 4.80 12.37 18.10
C GLN A 133 3.56 13.04 18.68
N LYS A 134 3.31 14.29 18.28
CA LYS A 134 2.10 15.06 18.62
C LYS A 134 1.06 14.92 17.51
N ILE A 135 0.83 13.67 17.11
CA ILE A 135 -0.05 13.26 16.02
C ILE A 135 -1.13 12.35 16.62
N SER A 136 -2.40 12.65 16.34
CA SER A 136 -3.50 11.83 16.87
C SER A 136 -3.67 10.51 16.10
N GLN A 137 -4.05 9.44 16.81
CA GLN A 137 -4.33 8.13 16.20
C GLN A 137 -5.46 8.21 15.15
N SER A 138 -6.46 9.08 15.38
CA SER A 138 -7.54 9.36 14.43
C SER A 138 -7.02 10.02 13.15
N LEU A 139 -6.07 10.98 13.25
CA LEU A 139 -5.47 11.59 12.05
C LEU A 139 -4.56 10.61 11.30
N ARG A 140 -3.87 9.69 11.99
CA ARG A 140 -3.17 8.57 11.33
C ARG A 140 -4.14 7.69 10.55
N ALA A 141 -5.28 7.31 11.14
CA ALA A 141 -6.30 6.52 10.43
C ALA A 141 -6.86 7.27 9.20
N LYS A 142 -7.17 8.56 9.33
CA LYS A 142 -7.60 9.43 8.20
C LYS A 142 -6.55 9.55 7.10
N MET A 143 -5.27 9.64 7.47
CA MET A 143 -4.15 9.65 6.51
C MET A 143 -4.09 8.34 5.73
N ILE A 144 -4.32 7.19 6.38
CA ILE A 144 -4.26 5.86 5.75
C ILE A 144 -5.45 5.63 4.80
N ASP A 145 -6.68 5.98 5.20
CA ASP A 145 -7.87 5.88 4.32
C ASP A 145 -7.71 6.78 3.09
N TRP A 146 -7.15 7.99 3.25
CA TRP A 146 -6.83 8.87 2.12
C TRP A 146 -5.68 8.35 1.25
N MET A 147 -4.70 7.61 1.80
CA MET A 147 -3.68 6.93 0.99
C MET A 147 -4.27 5.83 0.11
N ILE A 148 -5.32 5.15 0.57
CA ILE A 148 -6.08 4.17 -0.25
C ILE A 148 -6.79 4.88 -1.41
N GLU A 149 -7.46 6.02 -1.17
CA GLU A 149 -8.04 6.84 -2.26
C GLU A 149 -6.98 7.32 -3.25
N VAL A 150 -5.87 7.87 -2.77
CA VAL A 150 -4.81 8.39 -3.63
C VAL A 150 -4.24 7.30 -4.52
N LEU A 151 -3.90 6.12 -3.98
CA LEU A 151 -3.32 5.03 -4.79
C LEU A 151 -4.39 4.33 -5.65
N GLY A 152 -5.62 4.18 -5.17
CA GLY A 152 -6.74 3.65 -5.97
C GLY A 152 -7.01 4.47 -7.25
N ASN A 153 -6.88 5.79 -7.17
CA ASN A 153 -6.95 6.70 -8.33
C ASN A 153 -5.77 6.58 -9.32
N TYR A 154 -4.73 5.80 -9.01
CA TYR A 154 -3.58 5.50 -9.89
C TYR A 154 -3.39 3.97 -10.05
N SER A 155 -4.44 3.18 -9.84
CA SER A 155 -4.44 1.70 -9.92
C SER A 155 -4.01 1.09 -11.27
N GLU A 156 -3.97 1.87 -12.35
CA GLU A 156 -3.30 1.47 -13.62
C GLU A 156 -1.76 1.34 -13.48
N THR A 157 -1.19 1.93 -12.44
CA THR A 157 0.26 2.09 -12.22
C THR A 157 0.75 1.71 -10.83
N THR A 158 -0.12 1.67 -9.83
CA THR A 158 0.24 1.37 -8.42
C THR A 158 -0.47 0.14 -7.89
N SER A 159 0.17 -0.58 -6.97
CA SER A 159 -0.30 -1.84 -6.41
C SER A 159 -0.58 -1.78 -4.91
N ASP A 160 -1.14 -2.85 -4.34
CA ASP A 160 -1.25 -2.98 -2.88
C ASP A 160 0.13 -2.98 -2.19
N ALA A 161 1.17 -3.55 -2.81
CA ALA A 161 2.54 -3.44 -2.30
C ALA A 161 2.95 -1.97 -2.13
N THR A 162 2.60 -1.09 -3.07
CA THR A 162 2.79 0.36 -2.97
C THR A 162 2.10 0.94 -1.73
N PHE A 163 0.86 0.55 -1.44
CA PHE A 163 0.14 1.01 -0.25
C PHE A 163 0.81 0.52 1.04
N PHE A 164 1.08 -0.78 1.16
CA PHE A 164 1.72 -1.37 2.35
C PHE A 164 3.12 -0.79 2.59
N ARG A 165 3.92 -0.60 1.54
CA ARG A 165 5.22 0.11 1.57
C ARG A 165 5.05 1.56 2.03
N SER A 166 4.06 2.28 1.52
CA SER A 166 3.81 3.69 1.87
C SER A 166 3.48 3.87 3.35
N VAL A 167 2.59 3.04 3.90
CA VAL A 167 2.23 3.08 5.32
C VAL A 167 3.43 2.68 6.19
N SER A 168 4.14 1.61 5.80
CA SER A 168 5.33 1.12 6.51
C SER A 168 6.44 2.18 6.59
N ILE A 169 6.74 2.89 5.50
CA ILE A 169 7.71 3.99 5.48
C ILE A 169 7.23 5.15 6.39
N MET A 170 5.95 5.52 6.32
CA MET A 170 5.39 6.61 7.13
C MET A 170 5.51 6.30 8.63
N ASP A 171 5.07 5.12 9.06
CA ASP A 171 5.10 4.72 10.47
C ASP A 171 6.52 4.51 10.98
N TYR A 172 7.41 3.88 10.19
CA TYR A 172 8.81 3.70 10.58
C TYR A 172 9.54 5.03 10.71
N TYR A 173 9.27 5.99 9.82
CA TYR A 173 9.81 7.34 9.91
C TYR A 173 9.33 8.07 11.18
N LEU A 174 8.03 7.99 11.49
CA LEU A 174 7.47 8.59 12.71
C LEU A 174 8.03 7.95 13.98
N GLN A 175 8.31 6.64 13.97
CA GLN A 175 8.94 5.93 15.07
C GLN A 175 10.42 6.32 15.26
N LYS A 176 11.18 6.46 14.17
CA LYS A 176 12.64 6.71 14.21
C LYS A 176 13.03 8.18 14.31
N SER A 177 12.15 9.11 13.92
CA SER A 177 12.50 10.52 13.91
C SER A 177 12.66 11.09 15.33
N ILE A 178 13.83 11.68 15.59
CA ILE A 178 14.13 12.46 16.81
C ILE A 178 13.26 13.74 16.86
N THR A 179 12.68 14.16 15.73
CA THR A 179 11.77 15.31 15.66
C THR A 179 10.36 14.91 16.08
N SER A 180 9.82 15.57 17.10
CA SER A 180 8.42 15.47 17.50
C SER A 180 7.54 16.34 16.59
N TYR A 181 6.97 15.72 15.55
CA TYR A 181 6.03 16.33 14.62
C TYR A 181 4.65 16.51 15.23
N SER A 182 3.91 17.48 14.69
CA SER A 182 2.48 17.68 14.96
C SER A 182 1.61 17.31 13.76
N ASP A 183 0.32 17.07 13.99
CA ASP A 183 -0.73 16.79 12.98
C ASP A 183 -0.53 17.49 11.61
N ASN A 184 -0.21 18.79 11.61
CA ASN A 184 0.04 19.60 10.40
C ASN A 184 1.14 19.06 9.45
N HIS A 185 2.03 18.20 9.94
CA HIS A 185 3.14 17.61 9.20
C HIS A 185 2.79 16.27 8.57
N LEU A 186 1.84 15.52 9.13
CA LEU A 186 1.54 14.14 8.73
C LEU A 186 1.21 14.03 7.24
N HIS A 187 0.38 14.95 6.73
CA HIS A 187 0.00 15.03 5.32
C HIS A 187 1.19 15.24 4.36
N LEU A 188 2.29 15.89 4.80
CA LEU A 188 3.52 15.98 4.01
C LEU A 188 4.34 14.69 4.09
N ILE A 189 4.46 14.12 5.29
CA ILE A 189 5.21 12.87 5.54
C ILE A 189 4.59 11.73 4.71
N GLY A 190 3.27 11.54 4.79
CA GLY A 190 2.56 10.48 4.08
C GLY A 190 2.51 10.66 2.55
N ILE A 191 2.30 11.88 2.04
CA ILE A 191 2.50 12.19 0.60
C ILE A 191 3.89 11.78 0.13
N THR A 192 4.91 12.11 0.92
CA THR A 192 6.29 11.81 0.57
C THR A 192 6.61 10.32 0.70
N SER A 193 5.96 9.62 1.65
CA SER A 193 6.07 8.17 1.81
C SER A 193 5.47 7.43 0.61
N MET A 194 4.33 7.88 0.08
CA MET A 194 3.78 7.40 -1.20
C MET A 194 4.70 7.70 -2.39
N PHE A 195 5.28 8.91 -2.46
CA PHE A 195 6.25 9.24 -3.50
C PHE A 195 7.49 8.35 -3.43
N ILE A 196 7.97 8.00 -2.24
CA ILE A 196 9.08 7.05 -2.08
C ILE A 196 8.65 5.63 -2.51
N ALA A 197 7.54 5.12 -1.98
CA ALA A 197 7.03 3.77 -2.24
C ALA A 197 6.80 3.50 -3.74
N THR A 198 6.16 4.44 -4.44
CA THR A 198 5.92 4.32 -5.90
C THR A 198 7.20 4.20 -6.73
N LYS A 199 8.35 4.69 -6.24
CA LYS A 199 9.65 4.52 -6.92
C LYS A 199 10.39 3.22 -6.57
N ILE A 200 9.83 2.41 -5.67
CA ILE A 200 10.40 1.13 -5.22
C ILE A 200 9.56 -0.04 -5.74
N GLU A 201 8.24 0.02 -5.58
CA GLU A 201 7.32 -1.07 -5.93
C GLU A 201 6.87 -1.03 -7.41
N ASP A 202 6.69 0.18 -7.98
CA ASP A 202 6.00 0.34 -9.26
C ASP A 202 6.95 0.56 -10.45
N ILE A 203 6.68 -0.18 -11.54
CA ILE A 203 7.38 -0.04 -12.83
C ILE A 203 7.26 1.39 -13.38
N TYR A 204 6.12 2.05 -13.12
CA TYR A 204 5.80 3.40 -13.60
C TYR A 204 5.38 4.31 -12.44
N HIS A 205 6.33 4.63 -11.57
CA HIS A 205 6.12 5.53 -10.42
C HIS A 205 5.36 6.83 -10.74
N ILE A 206 4.49 7.26 -9.82
CA ILE A 206 3.73 8.52 -9.96
C ILE A 206 4.71 9.72 -10.03
N PRO A 207 4.65 10.56 -11.08
CA PRO A 207 5.54 11.71 -11.20
C PRO A 207 5.41 12.74 -10.07
N LEU A 208 6.53 13.36 -9.68
CA LEU A 208 6.53 14.42 -8.66
C LEU A 208 5.67 15.64 -9.06
N SER A 209 5.47 15.89 -10.36
CA SER A 209 4.52 16.89 -10.86
C SER A 209 3.10 16.64 -10.38
N ASP A 210 2.71 15.37 -10.27
CA ASP A 210 1.35 14.93 -10.01
C ASP A 210 1.15 14.84 -8.50
N PHE A 211 2.18 14.45 -7.73
CA PHE A 211 2.19 14.65 -6.27
C PHE A 211 2.03 16.14 -5.88
N VAL A 212 2.67 17.07 -6.61
CA VAL A 212 2.48 18.51 -6.40
C VAL A 212 1.07 18.94 -6.82
N THR A 213 0.70 18.74 -8.08
CA THR A 213 -0.48 19.39 -8.68
C THR A 213 -1.80 18.65 -8.44
N ARG A 214 -1.80 17.32 -8.50
CA ARG A 214 -3.00 16.47 -8.38
C ARG A 214 -3.23 16.03 -6.94
N VAL A 215 -2.22 15.41 -6.30
CA VAL A 215 -2.36 14.82 -4.95
C VAL A 215 -2.34 15.88 -3.86
N SER A 216 -1.40 16.84 -3.88
CA SER A 216 -1.34 17.90 -2.87
C SER A 216 -2.16 19.16 -3.22
N HIS A 217 -2.79 19.22 -4.39
CA HIS A 217 -3.46 20.43 -4.92
C HIS A 217 -2.61 21.72 -4.82
N ASN A 218 -1.29 21.60 -5.04
CA ASN A 218 -0.26 22.65 -4.89
C ASN A 218 -0.03 23.15 -3.46
N LYS A 219 -0.55 22.48 -2.42
CA LYS A 219 -0.27 22.74 -0.99
C LYS A 219 1.22 22.62 -0.66
N TYR A 220 1.96 21.78 -1.37
CA TYR A 220 3.40 21.62 -1.23
C TYR A 220 4.14 21.80 -2.56
N THR A 221 5.27 22.49 -2.52
CA THR A 221 6.17 22.62 -3.68
C THR A 221 6.98 21.33 -3.88
N ALA A 222 7.44 21.11 -5.12
CA ALA A 222 8.39 20.03 -5.43
C ALA A 222 9.65 20.06 -4.54
N SER A 223 10.12 21.25 -4.16
CA SER A 223 11.23 21.42 -3.21
C SER A 223 10.89 21.00 -1.78
N LYS A 224 9.65 21.21 -1.32
CA LYS A 224 9.21 20.81 0.03
C LYS A 224 9.01 19.31 0.15
N ILE A 225 8.51 18.66 -0.91
CA ILE A 225 8.42 17.18 -0.99
C ILE A 225 9.83 16.58 -1.04
N LYS A 226 10.73 17.08 -1.91
CA LYS A 226 12.13 16.61 -1.96
C LYS A 226 12.91 16.79 -0.64
N ALA A 227 12.67 17.87 0.09
CA ALA A 227 13.29 18.07 1.40
C ALA A 227 12.75 17.09 2.46
N MET A 228 11.47 16.70 2.38
CA MET A 228 10.92 15.63 3.23
C MET A 228 11.44 14.25 2.78
N GLU A 229 11.62 14.03 1.48
CA GLU A 229 12.14 12.78 0.91
C GLU A 229 13.55 12.51 1.42
N GLN A 230 14.43 13.52 1.36
CA GLN A 230 15.76 13.47 1.95
C GLN A 230 15.68 13.18 3.46
N SER A 231 14.83 13.92 4.20
CA SER A 231 14.64 13.72 5.66
C SER A 231 14.22 12.29 6.02
N ILE A 232 13.30 11.69 5.25
CA ILE A 232 12.85 10.30 5.43
C ILE A 232 14.00 9.32 5.15
N LEU A 233 14.64 9.44 3.99
CA LEU A 233 15.71 8.53 3.57
C LEU A 233 16.92 8.59 4.52
N GLU A 234 17.32 9.77 4.97
CA GLU A 234 18.42 9.96 5.93
C GLU A 234 18.06 9.41 7.33
N THR A 235 16.82 9.62 7.81
CA THR A 235 16.37 9.09 9.12
C THR A 235 16.25 7.56 9.12
N LEU A 236 15.98 6.96 7.95
CA LEU A 236 15.86 5.52 7.78
C LEU A 236 17.13 4.87 7.23
N ASN A 237 18.28 5.56 7.20
CA ASN A 237 19.55 5.06 6.63
C ASN A 237 19.46 4.50 5.19
N PHE A 238 18.45 4.93 4.41
CA PHE A 238 18.04 4.36 3.12
C PHE A 238 17.53 2.89 3.18
N GLU A 239 17.34 2.32 4.37
CA GLU A 239 16.76 1.00 4.64
C GLU A 239 15.21 1.08 4.54
N ILE A 240 14.70 1.15 3.30
CA ILE A 240 13.26 1.34 3.02
C ILE A 240 12.57 0.12 2.38
N THR A 241 13.32 -0.93 2.04
CA THR A 241 12.85 -2.16 1.36
C THR A 241 12.50 -3.31 2.32
N PHE A 242 12.48 -3.05 3.63
CA PHE A 242 12.20 -4.05 4.66
C PHE A 242 10.82 -4.72 4.48
N PRO A 243 10.61 -5.97 4.97
CA PRO A 243 9.33 -6.68 4.86
C PRO A 243 8.13 -5.90 5.37
N THR A 244 7.07 -5.84 4.55
CA THR A 244 5.75 -5.32 4.94
C THR A 244 4.84 -6.45 5.39
N THR A 245 3.71 -6.10 6.01
CA THR A 245 2.66 -7.07 6.40
C THR A 245 2.10 -7.85 5.21
N LEU A 246 2.13 -7.29 3.99
CA LEU A 246 1.70 -7.98 2.77
C LEU A 246 2.70 -9.04 2.32
N ASP A 247 4.01 -8.81 2.50
CA ASP A 247 5.06 -9.78 2.13
C ASP A 247 4.98 -11.04 3.00
N PHE A 248 4.67 -10.87 4.29
CA PHE A 248 4.37 -12.00 5.18
C PHE A 248 3.08 -12.74 4.77
N LEU A 249 2.02 -12.02 4.36
CA LEU A 249 0.79 -12.64 3.86
C LEU A 249 1.05 -13.46 2.59
N HIS A 250 1.77 -12.91 1.61
CA HIS A 250 2.17 -13.64 0.40
C HIS A 250 3.02 -14.87 0.72
N ASN A 251 3.99 -14.78 1.64
CA ASN A 251 4.78 -15.93 2.06
C ASN A 251 3.92 -17.05 2.68
N ILE A 252 3.00 -16.72 3.59
CA ILE A 252 2.08 -17.70 4.19
C ILE A 252 1.16 -18.30 3.09
N PHE A 253 0.61 -17.46 2.21
CA PHE A 253 -0.26 -17.86 1.12
C PHE A 253 0.41 -18.88 0.19
N TYR A 254 1.61 -18.58 -0.31
CA TYR A 254 2.36 -19.49 -1.19
C TYR A 254 2.79 -20.78 -0.48
N GLN A 255 3.14 -20.75 0.80
CA GLN A 255 3.41 -21.98 1.56
C GLN A 255 2.13 -22.79 1.87
N CYS A 256 0.98 -22.14 1.96
CA CYS A 256 -0.31 -22.81 2.13
C CYS A 256 -0.83 -23.45 0.83
N PHE A 257 -0.86 -22.72 -0.28
CA PHE A 257 -1.54 -23.11 -1.52
C PHE A 257 -0.63 -23.32 -2.75
N SER A 258 0.66 -23.01 -2.67
CA SER A 258 1.60 -22.98 -3.82
C SER A 258 1.17 -21.98 -4.92
N LEU A 259 1.74 -22.09 -6.12
CA LEU A 259 1.28 -21.37 -7.31
C LEU A 259 0.00 -22.02 -7.84
N ASN A 260 -1.13 -21.72 -7.20
CA ASN A 260 -2.44 -22.25 -7.56
C ASN A 260 -3.35 -21.11 -8.05
N ASP A 261 -3.53 -21.04 -9.37
CA ASP A 261 -4.27 -19.97 -10.06
C ASP A 261 -5.82 -20.07 -9.90
N ASN A 262 -6.32 -20.87 -8.95
CA ASN A 262 -7.76 -21.00 -8.75
C ASN A 262 -8.36 -19.69 -8.16
N PRO A 263 -9.42 -19.12 -8.77
CA PRO A 263 -9.96 -17.83 -8.37
C PRO A 263 -10.53 -17.82 -6.96
N ASN A 264 -11.01 -18.96 -6.44
CA ASN A 264 -11.53 -19.04 -5.08
C ASN A 264 -10.42 -18.85 -4.04
N ILE A 265 -9.21 -19.31 -4.34
CA ILE A 265 -8.03 -19.15 -3.50
C ILE A 265 -7.52 -17.70 -3.57
N GLN A 266 -7.53 -17.11 -4.77
CA GLN A 266 -7.21 -15.69 -4.96
C GLN A 266 -8.19 -14.77 -4.19
N ASN A 267 -9.48 -15.10 -4.16
CA ASN A 267 -10.48 -14.38 -3.35
C ASN A 267 -10.15 -14.41 -1.84
N ILE A 268 -9.58 -15.52 -1.32
CA ILE A 268 -9.12 -15.60 0.08
C ILE A 268 -7.94 -14.64 0.31
N LEU A 269 -7.01 -14.52 -0.64
CA LEU A 269 -5.89 -13.56 -0.57
C LEU A 269 -6.39 -12.12 -0.60
N GLU A 270 -7.28 -11.78 -1.53
CA GLU A 270 -7.87 -10.42 -1.63
C GLU A 270 -8.64 -10.04 -0.36
N THR A 271 -9.42 -10.97 0.20
CA THR A 271 -10.10 -10.78 1.50
C THR A 271 -9.09 -10.58 2.63
N SER A 272 -8.00 -11.36 2.65
CA SER A 272 -6.94 -11.24 3.67
C SER A 272 -6.23 -9.88 3.58
N THR A 273 -6.00 -9.38 2.36
CA THR A 273 -5.38 -8.08 2.09
C THR A 273 -6.32 -6.93 2.46
N TYR A 274 -7.64 -7.04 2.21
CA TYR A 274 -8.64 -6.07 2.71
C TYR A 274 -8.67 -6.04 4.25
N ILE A 275 -8.60 -7.19 4.92
CA ILE A 275 -8.53 -7.27 6.38
C ILE A 275 -7.21 -6.66 6.91
N LEU A 276 -6.08 -6.86 6.23
CA LEU A 276 -4.83 -6.17 6.57
C LEU A 276 -4.91 -4.66 6.34
N LYS A 277 -5.59 -4.18 5.29
CA LYS A 277 -5.88 -2.75 5.11
C LYS A 277 -6.69 -2.22 6.30
N MET A 278 -7.73 -2.93 6.79
CA MET A 278 -8.42 -2.56 8.04
C MET A 278 -7.48 -2.51 9.25
N CYS A 279 -6.62 -3.51 9.43
CA CYS A 279 -5.65 -3.55 10.53
C CYS A 279 -4.72 -2.34 10.55
N LEU A 280 -4.24 -1.89 9.38
CA LEU A 280 -3.33 -0.74 9.31
C LEU A 280 -3.98 0.57 9.73
N HIS A 281 -5.29 0.77 9.55
CA HIS A 281 -6.00 1.94 10.06
C HIS A 281 -5.96 2.01 11.60
N ASP A 282 -6.20 0.89 12.27
CA ASP A 282 -6.28 0.86 13.73
C ASP A 282 -4.90 0.84 14.39
N TYR A 283 -4.60 1.93 15.10
CA TYR A 283 -3.35 2.04 15.85
C TYR A 283 -3.17 0.93 16.89
N SER A 284 -4.25 0.38 17.46
CA SER A 284 -4.12 -0.72 18.44
C SER A 284 -3.58 -2.02 17.83
N MET A 285 -3.80 -2.25 16.54
CA MET A 285 -3.30 -3.43 15.81
C MET A 285 -1.82 -3.30 15.46
N THR A 286 -1.30 -2.09 15.27
CA THR A 286 0.14 -1.85 15.04
C THR A 286 1.03 -2.36 16.18
N SER A 287 0.47 -2.65 17.36
CA SER A 287 1.21 -3.22 18.49
C SER A 287 1.69 -4.67 18.28
N PHE A 288 1.07 -5.42 17.35
CA PHE A 288 1.46 -6.78 16.99
C PHE A 288 2.57 -6.81 15.93
N ASN A 289 3.25 -7.95 15.82
CA ASN A 289 4.18 -8.20 14.73
C ASN A 289 3.45 -8.33 13.38
N SER A 290 4.07 -7.86 12.29
CA SER A 290 3.56 -8.00 10.92
C SER A 290 3.23 -9.46 10.55
N TYR A 291 4.04 -10.42 11.00
CA TYR A 291 3.77 -11.84 10.78
C TYR A 291 2.47 -12.28 11.50
N THR A 292 2.20 -11.77 12.71
CA THR A 292 0.98 -12.06 13.50
C THR A 292 -0.27 -11.46 12.86
N LEU A 293 -0.17 -10.22 12.35
CA LEU A 293 -1.26 -9.56 11.62
C LEU A 293 -1.60 -10.31 10.33
N ALA A 294 -0.58 -10.69 9.55
CA ALA A 294 -0.77 -11.48 8.32
C ALA A 294 -1.41 -12.85 8.62
N SER A 295 -0.88 -13.56 9.62
CA SER A 295 -1.40 -14.88 10.05
C SER A 295 -2.85 -14.81 10.54
N SER A 296 -3.18 -13.81 11.35
CA SER A 296 -4.55 -13.62 11.89
C SER A 296 -5.55 -13.31 10.78
N SER A 297 -5.18 -12.43 9.85
CA SER A 297 -6.03 -12.02 8.72
C SER A 297 -6.30 -13.20 7.78
N PHE A 298 -5.26 -13.96 7.44
CA PHE A 298 -5.38 -15.13 6.57
C PHE A 298 -6.19 -16.27 7.20
N ILE A 299 -6.01 -16.52 8.51
CA ILE A 299 -6.85 -17.47 9.25
C ILE A 299 -8.31 -17.03 9.25
N TYR A 300 -8.60 -15.74 9.45
CA TYR A 300 -9.97 -15.23 9.40
C TYR A 300 -10.60 -15.46 8.01
N SER A 301 -9.91 -15.10 6.93
CA SER A 301 -10.43 -15.29 5.57
C SER A 301 -10.63 -16.76 5.20
N ILE A 302 -9.75 -17.66 5.62
CA ILE A 302 -9.94 -19.10 5.45
C ILE A 302 -11.15 -19.60 6.25
N ALA A 303 -11.30 -19.18 7.51
CA ALA A 303 -12.40 -19.59 8.36
C ALA A 303 -13.76 -19.08 7.84
N ASP A 304 -13.83 -17.85 7.34
CA ASP A 304 -15.03 -17.28 6.71
C ASP A 304 -15.37 -18.02 5.40
N TYR A 305 -14.39 -18.21 4.51
CA TYR A 305 -14.58 -18.97 3.27
C TYR A 305 -15.10 -20.39 3.52
N ILE A 306 -14.54 -21.11 4.51
CA ILE A 306 -15.00 -22.46 4.90
C ILE A 306 -16.42 -22.41 5.49
N LYS A 307 -16.72 -21.45 6.37
CA LYS A 307 -18.07 -21.29 6.97
C LYS A 307 -19.15 -21.03 5.92
N GLN A 308 -18.82 -20.29 4.85
CA GLN A 308 -19.77 -19.98 3.77
C GLN A 308 -19.96 -21.15 2.78
N ASN A 309 -18.90 -21.90 2.46
CA ASN A 309 -18.93 -22.90 1.38
C ASN A 309 -19.12 -24.36 1.85
N TYR A 310 -18.91 -24.67 3.13
CA TYR A 310 -19.02 -26.04 3.68
C TYR A 310 -20.10 -26.15 4.75
N SER A 311 -20.78 -27.30 4.81
CA SER A 311 -21.79 -27.63 5.82
C SER A 311 -21.37 -28.75 6.79
N GLN A 312 -20.22 -29.38 6.56
CA GLN A 312 -19.68 -30.47 7.38
C GLN A 312 -18.17 -30.33 7.55
N ASN A 313 -17.62 -30.82 8.66
CA ASN A 313 -16.20 -30.83 9.00
C ASN A 313 -15.47 -29.47 9.01
N GLN A 314 -16.21 -28.34 9.03
CA GLN A 314 -15.67 -26.97 9.05
C GLN A 314 -14.50 -26.82 10.05
N ASP A 315 -14.73 -27.17 11.32
CA ASP A 315 -13.75 -27.02 12.39
C ASP A 315 -12.48 -27.85 12.17
N LEU A 316 -12.60 -29.05 11.57
CA LEU A 316 -11.44 -29.91 11.31
C LEU A 316 -10.55 -29.30 10.22
N ILE A 317 -11.15 -28.76 9.16
CA ILE A 317 -10.42 -28.11 8.05
C ILE A 317 -9.79 -26.80 8.55
N ILE A 318 -10.52 -25.98 9.29
CA ILE A 318 -10.00 -24.74 9.90
C ILE A 318 -8.82 -25.05 10.83
N ASN A 319 -8.93 -26.06 11.70
CA ASN A 319 -7.82 -26.45 12.57
C ASN A 319 -6.61 -27.00 11.80
N GLN A 320 -6.79 -27.67 10.66
CA GLN A 320 -5.66 -28.08 9.80
C GLN A 320 -4.92 -26.86 9.23
N PHE A 321 -5.64 -25.87 8.69
CA PHE A 321 -5.01 -24.63 8.22
C PHE A 321 -4.36 -23.84 9.35
N ASN A 322 -5.01 -23.68 10.51
CA ASN A 322 -4.44 -22.99 11.67
C ASN A 322 -3.11 -23.63 12.10
N ASN A 323 -3.07 -24.96 12.21
CA ASN A 323 -1.83 -25.67 12.54
C ASN A 323 -0.74 -25.49 11.48
N LYS A 324 -1.08 -25.54 10.19
CA LYS A 324 -0.12 -25.28 9.10
C LYS A 324 0.41 -23.85 9.13
N ILE A 325 -0.46 -22.86 9.37
CA ILE A 325 -0.10 -21.43 9.42
C ILE A 325 0.76 -21.12 10.65
N VAL A 326 0.49 -21.73 11.81
CA VAL A 326 1.34 -21.63 13.01
C VAL A 326 2.71 -22.29 12.79
N GLN A 327 2.77 -23.44 12.12
CA GLN A 327 4.04 -24.10 11.77
C GLN A 327 4.88 -23.27 10.79
N ILE A 328 4.24 -22.63 9.80
CA ILE A 328 4.89 -21.70 8.87
C ILE A 328 5.39 -20.47 9.63
N SER A 329 4.53 -19.82 10.42
CA SER A 329 4.84 -18.51 11.00
C SER A 329 5.74 -18.55 12.24
N GLN A 330 5.78 -19.69 12.94
CA GLN A 330 6.57 -19.90 14.18
C GLN A 330 6.17 -18.95 15.33
N ILE A 331 4.93 -18.45 15.30
CA ILE A 331 4.39 -17.48 16.27
C ILE A 331 3.86 -18.20 17.52
N GLU A 332 4.00 -17.56 18.70
CA GLU A 332 3.37 -18.04 19.93
C GLU A 332 1.83 -18.01 19.82
N LEU A 333 1.18 -19.15 20.08
CA LEU A 333 -0.27 -19.29 20.01
C LEU A 333 -1.03 -18.28 20.89
N ILE A 334 -0.41 -17.80 21.98
CA ILE A 334 -0.96 -16.78 22.87
C ILE A 334 -1.04 -15.41 22.16
N GLU A 335 0.01 -14.99 21.46
CA GLU A 335 0.01 -13.73 20.69
C GLU A 335 -1.01 -13.82 19.54
N LEU A 336 -1.03 -14.95 18.84
CA LEU A 336 -1.96 -15.18 17.72
C LEU A 336 -3.43 -15.09 18.19
N ASN A 337 -3.80 -15.76 19.28
CA ASN A 337 -5.16 -15.72 19.82
C ASN A 337 -5.55 -14.30 20.29
N LEU A 338 -4.62 -13.55 20.91
CA LEU A 338 -4.85 -12.16 21.31
C LEU A 338 -5.04 -11.23 20.10
N CYS A 339 -4.35 -11.50 18.99
CA CYS A 339 -4.51 -10.77 17.74
C CYS A 339 -5.84 -11.12 17.04
N GLN A 340 -6.22 -12.40 16.99
CA GLN A 340 -7.48 -12.87 16.43
C GLN A 340 -8.70 -12.30 17.15
N ASN A 341 -8.73 -12.31 18.50
CA ASN A 341 -9.83 -11.75 19.26
C ASN A 341 -10.03 -10.24 18.98
N LYS A 342 -8.93 -9.46 18.98
CA LYS A 342 -8.97 -8.04 18.60
C LYS A 342 -9.34 -7.83 17.13
N LEU A 343 -9.03 -8.79 16.25
CA LEU A 343 -9.36 -8.71 14.83
C LEU A 343 -10.86 -8.90 14.60
N GLU A 344 -11.47 -9.87 15.27
CA GLU A 344 -12.93 -10.07 15.25
C GLU A 344 -13.65 -8.86 15.87
N ASP A 345 -13.17 -8.33 17.01
CA ASP A 345 -13.66 -7.06 17.57
C ASP A 345 -13.53 -5.89 16.58
N LEU A 346 -12.38 -5.76 15.90
CA LEU A 346 -12.14 -4.68 14.94
C LEU A 346 -13.05 -4.80 13.72
N ILE A 347 -13.19 -5.97 13.12
CA ILE A 347 -14.05 -6.20 11.95
C ILE A 347 -15.50 -5.87 12.28
N ASN A 348 -16.00 -6.33 13.44
CA ASN A 348 -17.36 -6.06 13.89
C ASN A 348 -17.61 -4.58 14.26
N THR A 349 -16.57 -3.83 14.68
CA THR A 349 -16.71 -2.43 15.12
C THR A 349 -16.17 -1.40 14.14
N PHE A 350 -15.52 -1.78 13.02
CA PHE A 350 -14.77 -0.86 12.15
C PHE A 350 -15.59 0.36 11.72
N LYS A 351 -16.80 0.14 11.20
CA LYS A 351 -17.69 1.20 10.69
C LYS A 351 -18.34 2.05 11.80
N ILE A 352 -18.30 1.58 13.05
CA ILE A 352 -18.74 2.34 14.25
C ILE A 352 -17.58 3.19 14.79
N LYS A 353 -16.35 2.66 14.75
CA LYS A 353 -15.11 3.28 15.22
C LYS A 353 -14.56 4.33 14.23
N TYR A 354 -14.79 4.11 12.93
CA TYR A 354 -14.32 4.95 11.83
C TYR A 354 -15.47 5.32 10.85
N PRO A 355 -16.54 5.98 11.33
CA PRO A 355 -17.75 6.23 10.53
C PRO A 355 -17.59 7.25 9.40
N GLU A 356 -16.44 7.93 9.34
CA GLU A 356 -16.07 8.89 8.27
C GLU A 356 -15.08 8.32 7.26
N LEU A 357 -14.59 7.08 7.47
CA LEU A 357 -13.61 6.44 6.59
C LEU A 357 -14.34 5.50 5.63
N HIS A 358 -14.22 5.78 4.34
CA HIS A 358 -15.01 5.14 3.28
C HIS A 358 -14.17 4.71 2.08
N ASN A 359 -12.92 5.16 1.98
CA ASN A 359 -12.09 4.91 0.82
C ASN A 359 -11.60 3.45 0.79
N LEU A 360 -11.41 2.82 1.95
CA LEU A 360 -11.24 1.37 2.05
C LEU A 360 -12.32 0.58 1.30
N ASP A 361 -13.61 0.90 1.50
CA ASP A 361 -14.75 0.23 0.85
C ASP A 361 -14.88 0.58 -0.65
N ARG A 362 -14.38 1.75 -1.07
CA ARG A 362 -14.53 2.27 -2.44
C ARG A 362 -13.41 1.86 -3.40
N PHE A 363 -12.20 1.63 -2.89
CA PHE A 363 -10.99 1.42 -3.70
C PHE A 363 -10.28 0.06 -3.43
N SER A 364 -11.01 -0.95 -2.92
CA SER A 364 -10.50 -2.33 -2.68
C SER A 364 -11.34 -3.44 -3.32
#